data_AF-A0A367IDV2-F1
#
_entry.id   AF-A0A367IDV2-F1
#
_cell.length_a   1.000
_cell.length_b   1.000
_cell.length_c   1.000
_cell.angle_alpha   90.00
_cell.angle_beta   90.00
_cell.angle_gamma   90.00
#
_symmetry.space_group_name_H-M   'P 1'
#
loop_
_entity.id
_entity.type
_entity.pdbx_description
1 polymer ?
#
loop_
_entity_poly.entity_id
_entity_poly.type
_entity_poly.pdbx_seq_one_letter_code
_entity_poly.pdbx_strand_id
1 'polypeptide(L)'
;MAMREQTARSVKLNREIARMLPEAMDKDRLVKIGYGSGGDTKPRDGDFGVVTHLPTGSRVLLLGNLGECVGAMNRGGTLNIEGSCESMLAAFQSNGRIVVERDVGDRLAMNMTGGSVTVMGSAGKDACAGMHDGIVIVRGQASSGAGSGMFGGTLVVMGSVGPDPGLGMKGGRVIIAGSCPPPGKGSTMRSITSEEVMELETILEPLGLSLEEDALVLVTDEETLIEDKTPERWVSEGFEGIGISPSSSDRIPKYSVVDTSVNILPVGSDEGGLELPIPWMIRAESGLSFGEQQFRTSSIVNRNPNEGDLLIVGEEELIQFPDNVRGSSGIVLDLQSLPPMNDAELESILVSLSSHLESSALILLKDGVDRLEGLFRLVVDLDLDGAIVSVATPGGGKAAAALPRIGLASRAMGLDSQRRVVGIELDKQPSAEDLIIGRASGCSFIVGPIDEENDILDVGTKIIPDIIGIMKEVGLSNFHNVGRRILRAKNMETAAISGLRLVGFERPLPMWLGN
;
A
#
# COMPACT_ATOMS: atom_id res chain seq x y z
N MET A 1 16.48 -1.15 16.82
CA MET A 1 16.16 -0.39 18.04
C MET A 1 16.13 1.11 17.76
N ALA A 2 17.18 1.70 17.16
CA ALA A 2 17.19 3.12 16.76
C ALA A 2 16.13 3.48 15.67
N MET A 3 15.92 2.61 14.68
CA MET A 3 14.94 2.83 13.60
C MET A 3 13.50 2.92 14.14
N ARG A 4 13.08 1.95 14.98
CA ARG A 4 11.77 1.97 15.66
C ARG A 4 11.54 3.21 16.54
N GLU A 5 12.60 3.74 17.16
CA GLU A 5 12.52 4.98 17.95
C GLU A 5 12.25 6.20 17.05
N GLN A 6 12.86 6.23 15.86
CA GLN A 6 12.64 7.25 14.85
C GLN A 6 11.24 7.16 14.24
N THR A 7 10.76 5.96 13.89
CA THR A 7 9.37 5.69 13.47
C THR A 7 8.37 6.24 14.49
N ALA A 8 8.54 5.88 15.78
CA ALA A 8 7.65 6.32 16.85
C ALA A 8 7.69 7.83 17.08
N ARG A 9 8.87 8.45 16.95
CA ARG A 9 9.05 9.90 17.01
C ARG A 9 8.32 10.61 15.87
N SER A 10 8.44 10.13 14.63
CA SER A 10 7.75 10.69 13.45
C SER A 10 6.23 10.56 13.57
N VAL A 11 5.73 9.40 13.98
CA VAL A 11 4.29 9.18 14.25
C VAL A 11 3.77 10.16 15.30
N LYS A 12 4.53 10.35 16.39
CA LYS A 12 4.18 11.31 17.44
C LYS A 12 4.13 12.74 16.91
N LEU A 13 5.10 13.14 16.09
CA LEU A 13 5.15 14.48 15.49
C LEU A 13 3.92 14.74 14.61
N ASN A 14 3.52 13.79 13.77
CA ASN A 14 2.30 13.92 12.96
C ASN A 14 1.05 14.10 13.83
N ARG A 15 0.91 13.30 14.90
CA ARG A 15 -0.20 13.44 15.84
C ARG A 15 -0.21 14.78 16.57
N GLU A 16 0.95 15.33 16.90
CA GLU A 16 1.07 16.67 17.50
C GLU A 16 0.64 17.76 16.51
N ILE A 17 1.14 17.72 15.26
CA ILE A 17 0.79 18.67 14.22
C ILE A 17 -0.72 18.63 13.95
N ALA A 18 -1.30 17.43 13.76
CA ALA A 18 -2.73 17.26 13.51
C ALA A 18 -3.62 17.87 14.61
N ARG A 19 -3.17 17.85 15.88
CA ARG A 19 -3.88 18.52 16.99
C ARG A 19 -3.76 20.04 16.98
N MET A 20 -2.64 20.57 16.49
CA MET A 20 -2.39 22.02 16.44
C MET A 20 -3.10 22.70 15.27
N LEU A 21 -3.29 21.99 14.16
CA LEU A 21 -3.80 22.56 12.91
C LEU A 21 -5.19 23.22 13.04
N PRO A 22 -6.21 22.62 13.67
CA PRO A 22 -7.54 23.24 13.74
C PRO A 22 -7.52 24.61 14.43
N GLU A 23 -6.90 24.71 15.60
CA GLU A 23 -6.80 25.99 16.33
C GLU A 23 -5.94 27.01 15.57
N ALA A 24 -4.87 26.56 14.90
CA ALA A 24 -4.04 27.43 14.10
C ALA A 24 -4.79 27.99 12.89
N MET A 25 -5.60 27.17 12.22
CA MET A 25 -6.45 27.59 11.10
C MET A 25 -7.53 28.58 11.55
N ASP A 26 -8.22 28.32 12.65
CA ASP A 26 -9.23 29.22 13.21
C ASP A 26 -8.66 30.60 13.58
N LYS A 27 -7.37 30.66 13.94
CA LYS A 27 -6.67 31.89 14.35
C LYS A 27 -5.80 32.51 13.24
N ASP A 28 -5.81 31.95 12.03
CA ASP A 28 -4.88 32.27 10.92
C ASP A 28 -3.41 32.35 11.36
N ARG A 29 -2.96 31.32 12.08
CA ARG A 29 -1.60 31.19 12.61
C ARG A 29 -0.81 30.14 11.85
N LEU A 30 0.49 30.42 11.71
CA LEU A 30 1.48 29.47 11.21
C LEU A 30 1.90 28.51 12.32
N VAL A 31 1.80 27.20 12.06
CA VAL A 31 2.39 26.17 12.93
C VAL A 31 3.88 26.09 12.65
N LYS A 32 4.71 26.41 13.64
CA LYS A 32 6.18 26.38 13.53
C LYS A 32 6.73 25.14 14.22
N ILE A 33 7.42 24.30 13.47
CA ILE A 33 8.09 23.08 13.95
C ILE A 33 9.59 23.27 13.84
N GLY A 34 10.30 22.95 14.92
CA GLY A 34 11.74 23.17 15.04
C GLY A 34 12.14 24.55 15.57
N TYR A 35 11.19 25.28 16.16
CA TYR A 35 11.42 26.55 16.85
C TYR A 35 10.88 26.47 18.28
N GLY A 36 11.66 26.94 19.25
CA GLY A 36 11.24 27.08 20.64
C GLY A 36 10.50 28.39 20.89
N SER A 37 9.87 28.49 22.07
CA SER A 37 9.03 29.63 22.46
C SER A 37 9.81 30.94 22.61
N GLY A 38 11.14 30.87 22.77
CA GLY A 38 12.03 32.04 22.86
C GLY A 38 12.68 32.44 21.54
N GLY A 39 12.35 31.77 20.43
CA GLY A 39 13.03 31.94 19.14
C GLY A 39 14.32 31.12 18.99
N ASP A 40 14.61 30.24 19.95
CA ASP A 40 15.66 29.23 19.84
C ASP A 40 15.34 28.22 18.73
N THR A 41 16.31 27.86 17.90
CA THR A 41 16.12 26.86 16.86
C THR A 41 16.43 25.46 17.39
N LYS A 42 15.57 24.50 17.07
CA LYS A 42 15.75 23.07 17.35
C LYS A 42 15.40 22.28 16.08
N PRO A 43 16.30 22.28 15.09
CA PRO A 43 16.05 21.63 13.81
C PRO A 43 15.61 20.17 14.00
N ARG A 44 14.67 19.73 13.17
CA ARG A 44 14.18 18.36 13.10
C ARG A 44 14.98 17.60 12.05
N ASP A 45 16.01 16.90 12.51
CA ASP A 45 16.81 16.04 11.63
C ASP A 45 16.31 14.59 11.69
N GLY A 46 16.15 13.99 10.51
CA GLY A 46 15.78 12.59 10.30
C GLY A 46 14.30 12.26 10.49
N ASP A 47 13.41 13.22 10.80
CA ASP A 47 11.97 12.91 10.81
C ASP A 47 11.51 12.63 9.35
N PHE A 48 10.72 11.57 9.14
CA PHE A 48 10.31 11.05 7.84
C PHE A 48 8.83 10.65 7.85
N GLY A 49 8.16 10.65 6.71
CA GLY A 49 6.72 10.41 6.62
C GLY A 49 5.89 11.44 7.39
N VAL A 50 6.42 12.66 7.55
CA VAL A 50 5.83 13.70 8.39
C VAL A 50 5.18 14.83 7.58
N VAL A 51 4.24 15.51 8.24
CA VAL A 51 3.50 16.65 7.66
C VAL A 51 2.73 16.25 6.40
N THR A 52 2.22 15.03 6.37
CA THR A 52 1.39 14.52 5.27
C THR A 52 -0.06 14.96 5.43
N HIS A 53 -0.84 14.85 4.35
CA HIS A 53 -2.30 15.12 4.37
C HIS A 53 -2.72 16.50 4.88
N LEU A 54 -1.88 17.52 4.67
CA LEU A 54 -2.22 18.86 5.13
C LEU A 54 -3.55 19.35 4.54
N PRO A 55 -4.53 19.73 5.38
CA PRO A 55 -5.84 20.19 4.91
C PRO A 55 -5.75 21.59 4.33
N THR A 56 -6.74 21.94 3.50
CA THR A 56 -6.86 23.27 2.90
C THR A 56 -6.81 24.37 3.95
N GLY A 57 -5.98 25.38 3.71
CA GLY A 57 -5.81 26.53 4.61
C GLY A 57 -4.84 26.32 5.78
N SER A 58 -4.35 25.10 5.99
CA SER A 58 -3.27 24.85 6.96
C SER A 58 -1.96 25.49 6.51
N ARG A 59 -1.17 25.97 7.47
CA ARG A 59 0.12 26.62 7.24
C ARG A 59 1.15 26.07 8.21
N VAL A 60 2.18 25.43 7.69
CA VAL A 60 3.26 24.81 8.48
C VAL A 60 4.61 25.32 8.00
N LEU A 61 5.47 25.69 8.94
CA LEU A 61 6.89 25.98 8.73
C LEU A 61 7.71 24.98 9.52
N LEU A 62 8.64 24.30 8.85
CA LEU A 62 9.46 23.26 9.44
C LEU A 62 10.94 23.56 9.19
N LEU A 63 11.74 23.58 10.26
CA LEU A 63 13.20 23.73 10.19
C LEU A 63 13.90 22.38 10.43
N GLY A 64 14.76 21.95 9.50
CA GLY A 64 15.60 20.75 9.65
C GLY A 64 15.85 19.97 8.36
N ASN A 65 16.72 18.96 8.42
CA ASN A 65 16.98 18.06 7.30
C ASN A 65 16.17 16.77 7.48
N LEU A 66 15.13 16.64 6.67
CA LEU A 66 14.11 15.61 6.84
C LEU A 66 14.37 14.42 5.92
N GLY A 67 13.79 13.28 6.30
CA GLY A 67 13.84 12.06 5.50
C GLY A 67 12.79 12.05 4.39
N GLU A 68 12.32 10.86 4.07
CA GLU A 68 11.48 10.55 2.93
C GLU A 68 10.01 10.92 3.18
N CYS A 69 9.24 11.07 2.10
CA CYS A 69 7.78 11.24 2.11
C CYS A 69 7.27 12.44 2.94
N VAL A 70 8.08 13.49 3.08
CA VAL A 70 7.68 14.71 3.77
C VAL A 70 6.71 15.50 2.92
N GLY A 71 5.63 16.02 3.53
CA GLY A 71 4.66 16.83 2.79
C GLY A 71 3.89 16.06 1.71
N ALA A 72 4.06 14.74 1.64
CA ALA A 72 3.35 13.90 0.69
C ALA A 72 1.84 13.89 0.98
N MET A 73 1.05 13.52 -0.03
CA MET A 73 -0.41 13.40 0.06
C MET A 73 -1.07 14.71 0.50
N ASN A 74 -0.45 15.87 0.24
CA ASN A 74 -1.00 17.17 0.61
C ASN A 74 -2.32 17.44 -0.14
N ARG A 75 -3.32 17.94 0.60
CA ARG A 75 -4.71 18.11 0.14
C ARG A 75 -5.11 19.57 -0.06
N GLY A 76 -4.20 20.52 0.25
CA GLY A 76 -4.48 21.95 0.14
C GLY A 76 -3.72 22.84 1.12
N GLY A 77 -2.86 22.28 1.95
CA GLY A 77 -2.07 23.05 2.91
C GLY A 77 -0.86 23.74 2.29
N THR A 78 -0.32 24.72 3.02
CA THR A 78 0.95 25.38 2.73
C THR A 78 2.04 24.85 3.66
N LEU A 79 3.11 24.31 3.08
CA LEU A 79 4.28 23.81 3.81
C LEU A 79 5.53 24.54 3.34
N ASN A 80 6.24 25.17 4.27
CA ASN A 80 7.57 25.73 4.04
C ASN A 80 8.60 24.93 4.83
N ILE A 81 9.69 24.51 4.18
CA ILE A 81 10.76 23.72 4.79
C ILE A 81 12.07 24.50 4.67
N GLU A 82 12.58 24.93 5.81
CA GLU A 82 13.91 25.52 5.97
C GLU A 82 14.93 24.38 6.16
N GLY A 83 15.37 23.79 5.05
CA GLY A 83 16.28 22.65 5.04
C GLY A 83 16.15 21.79 3.79
N SER A 84 16.62 20.56 3.89
CA SER A 84 16.58 19.56 2.81
C SER A 84 15.58 18.44 3.12
N CYS A 85 15.15 17.71 2.10
CA CYS A 85 14.34 16.49 2.25
C CYS A 85 14.93 15.36 1.39
N GLU A 86 14.74 14.12 1.81
CA GLU A 86 15.11 12.96 1.00
C GLU A 86 14.00 12.67 -0.04
N SER A 87 13.76 11.39 -0.40
CA SER A 87 12.90 11.04 -1.52
C SER A 87 11.40 11.28 -1.25
N MET A 88 10.60 11.34 -2.32
CA MET A 88 9.14 11.45 -2.30
C MET A 88 8.57 12.71 -1.60
N LEU A 89 9.31 13.81 -1.55
CA LEU A 89 8.73 15.10 -1.17
C LEU A 89 7.55 15.42 -2.09
N ALA A 90 6.40 15.78 -1.51
CA ALA A 90 5.18 16.14 -2.25
C ALA A 90 4.61 15.02 -3.14
N ALA A 91 5.05 13.76 -2.96
CA ALA A 91 4.48 12.64 -3.70
C ALA A 91 2.98 12.50 -3.43
N PHE A 92 2.20 12.13 -4.45
CA PHE A 92 0.75 11.98 -4.39
C PHE A 92 0.00 13.26 -3.95
N GLN A 93 0.60 14.45 -4.09
CA GLN A 93 -0.08 15.70 -3.74
C GLN A 93 -1.27 15.94 -4.69
N SER A 94 -2.42 16.31 -4.13
CA SER A 94 -3.61 16.70 -4.89
C SER A 94 -3.80 18.20 -4.98
N ASN A 95 -3.41 18.95 -3.94
CA ASN A 95 -3.47 20.39 -3.93
C ASN A 95 -2.54 20.98 -2.85
N GLY A 96 -2.40 22.30 -2.83
CA GLY A 96 -1.62 23.03 -1.84
C GLY A 96 -0.34 23.61 -2.41
N ARG A 97 0.52 24.09 -1.52
CA ARG A 97 1.79 24.71 -1.86
C ARG A 97 2.90 24.20 -0.96
N ILE A 98 3.97 23.68 -1.55
CA ILE A 98 5.16 23.24 -0.81
C ILE A 98 6.36 24.06 -1.29
N VAL A 99 7.14 24.61 -0.37
CA VAL A 99 8.39 25.32 -0.67
C VAL A 99 9.52 24.71 0.18
N VAL A 100 10.63 24.33 -0.46
CA VAL A 100 11.82 23.80 0.21
C VAL A 100 13.03 24.64 -0.16
N GLU A 101 13.78 25.08 0.86
CA GLU A 101 14.91 26.00 0.68
C GLU A 101 16.17 25.35 0.12
N ARG A 102 16.35 24.04 0.27
CA ARG A 102 17.53 23.31 -0.20
C ARG A 102 17.16 22.17 -1.14
N ASP A 103 18.03 21.16 -1.19
CA ASP A 103 17.92 20.03 -2.10
C ASP A 103 16.85 19.03 -1.63
N VAL A 104 16.32 18.31 -2.61
CA VAL A 104 15.31 17.26 -2.45
C VAL A 104 15.83 15.97 -3.10
N GLY A 105 15.55 14.83 -2.50
CA GLY A 105 15.92 13.52 -3.02
C GLY A 105 15.12 13.07 -4.23
N ASP A 106 15.10 11.76 -4.45
CA ASP A 106 14.47 11.12 -5.61
C ASP A 106 12.93 11.25 -5.58
N ARG A 107 12.26 11.14 -6.73
CA ARG A 107 10.80 11.08 -6.87
C ARG A 107 10.04 12.29 -6.30
N LEU A 108 10.65 13.47 -6.39
CA LEU A 108 9.97 14.74 -6.09
C LEU A 108 8.63 14.82 -6.82
N ALA A 109 7.53 15.09 -6.12
CA ALA A 109 6.19 15.25 -6.71
C ALA A 109 5.73 14.07 -7.60
N MET A 110 6.18 12.85 -7.30
CA MET A 110 5.73 11.64 -8.00
C MET A 110 4.21 11.48 -7.90
N ASN A 111 3.56 11.16 -9.02
CA ASN A 111 2.10 10.97 -9.12
C ASN A 111 1.28 12.15 -8.53
N MET A 112 1.83 13.37 -8.58
CA MET A 112 1.11 14.58 -8.19
C MET A 112 -0.05 14.85 -9.15
N THR A 113 -1.23 15.16 -8.61
CA THR A 113 -2.48 15.44 -9.34
C THR A 113 -2.91 16.90 -9.22
N GLY A 114 -2.16 17.74 -8.49
CA GLY A 114 -2.40 19.17 -8.45
C GLY A 114 -1.65 19.93 -7.35
N GLY A 115 -1.79 21.26 -7.38
CA GLY A 115 -1.09 22.19 -6.48
C GLY A 115 0.25 22.67 -7.04
N SER A 116 1.11 23.20 -6.16
CA SER A 116 2.41 23.76 -6.54
C SER A 116 3.53 23.32 -5.60
N VAL A 117 4.71 23.07 -6.17
CA VAL A 117 5.93 22.75 -5.41
C VAL A 117 7.09 23.61 -5.92
N THR A 118 7.84 24.22 -5.01
CA THR A 118 9.02 25.02 -5.33
C THR A 118 10.21 24.53 -4.53
N VAL A 119 11.26 24.13 -5.23
CA VAL A 119 12.53 23.67 -4.65
C VAL A 119 13.61 24.68 -5.02
N MET A 120 14.21 25.31 -4.01
CA MET A 120 15.26 26.32 -4.22
C MET A 120 16.64 25.68 -4.45
N GLY A 121 16.82 24.41 -4.09
CA GLY A 121 17.98 23.59 -4.45
C GLY A 121 17.73 22.72 -5.68
N SER A 122 18.40 21.57 -5.71
CA SER A 122 18.33 20.54 -6.77
C SER A 122 17.37 19.40 -6.40
N ALA A 123 16.94 18.65 -7.39
CA ALA A 123 16.09 17.46 -7.24
C ALA A 123 16.84 16.19 -7.67
N GLY A 124 16.51 15.07 -7.01
CA GLY A 124 17.04 13.75 -7.33
C GLY A 124 16.50 13.14 -8.63
N LYS A 125 16.55 11.82 -8.71
CA LYS A 125 16.08 11.03 -9.86
C LYS A 125 14.56 11.05 -9.94
N ASP A 126 14.04 10.89 -11.16
CA ASP A 126 12.60 10.69 -11.40
C ASP A 126 11.72 11.81 -10.83
N ALA A 127 12.23 13.06 -10.87
CA ALA A 127 11.46 14.23 -10.48
C ALA A 127 10.21 14.37 -11.36
N CYS A 128 9.05 14.52 -10.74
CA CYS A 128 7.72 14.56 -11.34
C CYS A 128 7.36 13.31 -12.14
N ALA A 129 7.91 12.15 -11.78
CA ALA A 129 7.54 10.90 -12.43
C ALA A 129 6.05 10.58 -12.22
N GLY A 130 5.35 10.24 -13.30
CA GLY A 130 3.91 9.94 -13.26
C GLY A 130 3.01 11.11 -12.86
N MET A 131 3.52 12.35 -12.87
CA MET A 131 2.72 13.55 -12.55
C MET A 131 1.56 13.71 -13.54
N HIS A 132 0.36 13.96 -13.01
CA HIS A 132 -0.88 14.12 -13.78
C HIS A 132 -1.26 15.59 -13.96
N ASP A 133 -1.03 16.42 -12.95
CA ASP A 133 -1.28 17.87 -13.03
C ASP A 133 -0.53 18.63 -11.91
N GLY A 134 -0.52 19.97 -12.01
CA GLY A 134 0.14 20.88 -11.09
C GLY A 134 1.39 21.53 -11.67
N ILE A 135 2.11 22.29 -10.82
CA ILE A 135 3.31 23.01 -11.23
C ILE A 135 4.45 22.76 -10.25
N VAL A 136 5.58 22.29 -10.75
CA VAL A 136 6.79 22.05 -9.95
C VAL A 136 7.93 22.90 -10.51
N ILE A 137 8.60 23.65 -9.64
CA ILE A 137 9.72 24.53 -10.00
C ILE A 137 10.95 24.09 -9.22
N VAL A 138 12.03 23.76 -9.93
CA VAL A 138 13.33 23.41 -9.36
C VAL A 138 14.33 24.46 -9.82
N ARG A 139 14.87 25.24 -8.87
CA ARG A 139 15.86 26.28 -9.17
C ARG A 139 17.24 25.70 -9.51
N GLY A 140 17.58 24.56 -8.93
CA GLY A 140 18.83 23.84 -9.19
C GLY A 140 18.72 22.90 -10.39
N GLN A 141 19.44 21.79 -10.31
CA GLN A 141 19.46 20.75 -11.33
C GLN A 141 18.44 19.64 -10.98
N ALA A 142 18.02 18.87 -11.98
CA ALA A 142 17.31 17.62 -11.77
C ALA A 142 18.17 16.45 -12.25
N SER A 143 18.11 15.31 -11.56
CA SER A 143 18.89 14.13 -11.96
C SER A 143 18.25 13.43 -13.18
N SER A 144 18.56 12.14 -13.39
CA SER A 144 17.98 11.34 -14.48
C SER A 144 16.47 11.20 -14.36
N GLY A 145 15.77 11.09 -15.49
CA GLY A 145 14.34 10.74 -15.52
C GLY A 145 13.39 11.87 -15.12
N ALA A 146 13.80 13.14 -15.25
CA ALA A 146 12.91 14.27 -15.02
C ALA A 146 11.68 14.19 -15.94
N GLY A 147 10.48 14.17 -15.38
CA GLY A 147 9.21 14.04 -16.12
C GLY A 147 8.94 12.65 -16.71
N SER A 148 9.61 11.59 -16.24
CA SER A 148 9.36 10.22 -16.71
C SER A 148 7.91 9.79 -16.47
N GLY A 149 7.22 9.31 -17.51
CA GLY A 149 5.84 8.84 -17.39
C GLY A 149 4.82 9.93 -17.06
N MET A 150 5.18 11.22 -17.18
CA MET A 150 4.29 12.35 -16.89
C MET A 150 3.06 12.32 -17.81
N PHE A 151 1.86 12.43 -17.24
CA PHE A 151 0.58 12.49 -17.95
C PHE A 151 0.09 13.92 -18.15
N GLY A 152 0.54 14.86 -17.32
CA GLY A 152 0.13 16.27 -17.40
C GLY A 152 0.84 17.14 -16.35
N GLY A 153 0.55 18.44 -16.36
CA GLY A 153 1.18 19.44 -15.51
C GLY A 153 2.40 20.13 -16.13
N THR A 154 3.14 20.88 -15.32
CA THR A 154 4.33 21.63 -15.73
C THR A 154 5.48 21.45 -14.75
N LEU A 155 6.62 20.96 -15.22
CA LEU A 155 7.88 20.94 -14.48
C LEU A 155 8.83 22.01 -15.08
N VAL A 156 9.33 22.93 -14.26
CA VAL A 156 10.34 23.91 -14.65
C VAL A 156 11.64 23.62 -13.91
N VAL A 157 12.73 23.38 -14.64
CA VAL A 157 14.08 23.20 -14.10
C VAL A 157 14.96 24.34 -14.60
N MET A 158 15.40 25.20 -13.70
CA MET A 158 16.26 26.34 -14.05
C MET A 158 17.72 25.93 -14.31
N GLY A 159 18.12 24.75 -13.86
CA GLY A 159 19.44 24.16 -14.14
C GLY A 159 19.41 23.12 -15.26
N SER A 160 20.44 22.27 -15.27
CA SER A 160 20.56 21.13 -16.19
C SER A 160 19.76 19.92 -15.71
N VAL A 161 19.41 19.04 -16.65
CA VAL A 161 18.75 17.75 -16.36
C VAL A 161 19.66 16.57 -16.71
N GLY A 162 19.48 15.45 -16.01
CA GLY A 162 20.19 14.21 -16.27
C GLY A 162 19.66 13.42 -17.47
N PRO A 163 20.20 12.21 -17.71
CA PRO A 163 19.78 11.32 -18.80
C PRO A 163 18.30 10.94 -18.78
N ASP A 164 17.79 10.58 -19.96
CA ASP A 164 16.43 10.09 -20.21
C ASP A 164 15.30 11.02 -19.69
N PRO A 165 15.39 12.36 -19.87
CA PRO A 165 14.31 13.23 -19.44
C PRO A 165 13.08 13.00 -20.34
N GLY A 166 11.88 13.03 -19.76
CA GLY A 166 10.62 12.78 -20.48
C GLY A 166 10.42 11.33 -20.95
N LEU A 167 11.14 10.35 -20.39
CA LEU A 167 10.98 8.94 -20.77
C LEU A 167 9.54 8.47 -20.54
N GLY A 168 8.86 8.03 -21.60
CA GLY A 168 7.48 7.56 -21.53
C GLY A 168 6.45 8.65 -21.21
N MET A 169 6.81 9.93 -21.40
CA MET A 169 5.90 11.06 -21.23
C MET A 169 4.66 10.90 -22.12
N LYS A 170 3.47 11.07 -21.53
CA LYS A 170 2.15 10.96 -22.18
C LYS A 170 1.44 12.31 -22.26
N GLY A 171 1.82 13.27 -21.43
CA GLY A 171 1.32 14.65 -21.49
C GLY A 171 2.07 15.60 -20.57
N GLY A 172 1.68 16.88 -20.61
CA GLY A 172 2.32 17.95 -19.86
C GLY A 172 3.49 18.59 -20.59
N ARG A 173 4.32 19.33 -19.86
CA ARG A 173 5.55 19.98 -20.38
C ARG A 173 6.65 20.04 -19.33
N VAL A 174 7.88 19.80 -19.77
CA VAL A 174 9.08 19.98 -18.94
C VAL A 174 9.94 21.10 -19.55
N ILE A 175 10.07 22.21 -18.85
CA ILE A 175 10.87 23.38 -19.24
C ILE A 175 12.23 23.30 -18.58
N ILE A 176 13.29 23.46 -19.36
CA ILE A 176 14.68 23.30 -18.92
C ILE A 176 15.47 24.52 -19.40
N ALA A 177 15.96 25.33 -18.47
CA ALA A 177 16.78 26.50 -18.80
C ALA A 177 18.29 26.18 -18.91
N GLY A 178 18.72 24.99 -18.45
CA GLY A 178 20.10 24.55 -18.55
C GLY A 178 20.35 23.56 -19.69
N SER A 179 21.37 22.71 -19.52
CA SER A 179 21.71 21.68 -20.51
C SER A 179 20.75 20.49 -20.42
N CYS A 180 20.22 20.07 -21.57
CA CYS A 180 19.40 18.87 -21.71
C CYS A 180 20.10 17.84 -22.62
N PRO A 181 20.33 16.60 -22.16
CA PRO A 181 20.70 15.49 -23.04
C PRO A 181 19.53 15.11 -23.97
N PRO A 182 19.74 14.19 -24.93
CA PRO A 182 18.66 13.72 -25.78
C PRO A 182 17.47 13.21 -24.95
N PRO A 183 16.23 13.59 -25.31
CA PRO A 183 15.03 13.15 -24.60
C PRO A 183 14.86 11.63 -24.63
N GLY A 184 14.20 11.11 -23.60
CA GLY A 184 13.77 9.72 -23.54
C GLY A 184 12.68 9.41 -24.58
N LYS A 185 12.52 8.14 -24.92
CA LYS A 185 11.48 7.68 -25.87
C LYS A 185 10.09 8.13 -25.42
N GLY A 186 9.24 8.58 -26.35
CA GLY A 186 7.92 9.14 -26.04
C GLY A 186 7.93 10.64 -25.77
N SER A 187 9.08 11.31 -25.87
CA SER A 187 9.18 12.77 -25.77
C SER A 187 10.03 13.37 -26.88
N THR A 188 9.68 14.59 -27.27
CA THR A 188 10.45 15.42 -28.21
C THR A 188 10.81 16.74 -27.56
N MET A 189 11.87 17.35 -28.08
CA MET A 189 12.41 18.60 -27.56
C MET A 189 12.26 19.72 -28.59
N ARG A 190 11.83 20.90 -28.12
CA ARG A 190 11.74 22.13 -28.92
C ARG A 190 12.19 23.33 -28.08
N SER A 191 12.36 24.48 -28.73
CA SER A 191 12.54 25.75 -28.02
C SER A 191 11.23 26.21 -27.36
N ILE A 192 11.36 26.96 -26.28
CA ILE A 192 10.23 27.62 -25.61
C ILE A 192 9.59 28.69 -26.51
N THR A 193 8.28 28.88 -26.42
CA THR A 193 7.60 29.97 -27.14
C THR A 193 7.48 31.22 -26.28
N SER A 194 7.36 32.40 -26.91
CA SER A 194 7.16 33.66 -26.16
C SER A 194 5.89 33.66 -25.30
N GLU A 195 4.84 32.94 -25.73
CA GLU A 195 3.60 32.76 -24.96
C GLU A 195 3.86 31.98 -23.67
N GLU A 196 4.64 30.89 -23.74
CA GLU A 196 5.03 30.09 -22.58
C GLU A 196 5.94 30.87 -21.62
N VAL A 197 6.84 31.70 -22.14
CA VAL A 197 7.67 32.60 -21.32
C VAL A 197 6.80 33.56 -20.53
N MET A 198 5.88 34.28 -21.20
CA MET A 198 4.97 35.23 -20.53
C MET A 198 4.07 34.54 -19.50
N GLU A 199 3.60 33.33 -19.79
CA GLU A 199 2.82 32.52 -18.85
C GLU A 199 3.63 32.20 -17.58
N LEU A 200 4.85 31.67 -17.75
CA LEU A 200 5.70 31.23 -16.66
C LEU A 200 6.33 32.40 -15.87
N GLU A 201 6.55 33.55 -16.49
CA GLU A 201 7.04 34.77 -15.82
C GLU A 201 6.14 35.16 -14.64
N THR A 202 4.82 35.01 -14.77
CA THR A 202 3.88 35.32 -13.67
C THR A 202 4.12 34.48 -12.41
N ILE A 203 4.71 33.28 -12.57
CA ILE A 203 5.00 32.34 -11.50
C ILE A 203 6.46 32.47 -11.03
N LEU A 204 7.38 32.76 -11.95
CA LEU A 204 8.83 32.79 -11.71
C LEU A 204 9.32 34.15 -11.17
N GLU A 205 8.76 35.27 -11.62
CA GLU A 205 9.16 36.61 -11.20
C GLU A 205 9.03 36.81 -9.66
N PRO A 206 7.93 36.36 -9.00
CA PRO A 206 7.84 36.42 -7.54
C PRO A 206 8.90 35.60 -6.80
N LEU A 207 9.50 34.61 -7.47
CA LEU A 207 10.60 33.79 -6.94
C LEU A 207 11.98 34.37 -7.28
N GLY A 208 12.03 35.49 -8.02
CA GLY A 208 13.26 36.09 -8.52
C GLY A 208 13.94 35.26 -9.61
N LEU A 209 13.15 34.53 -10.41
CA LEU A 209 13.60 33.69 -11.51
C LEU A 209 13.06 34.24 -12.84
N SER A 210 13.82 34.03 -13.91
CA SER A 210 13.45 34.43 -15.27
C SER A 210 13.91 33.36 -16.26
N LEU A 211 13.11 33.09 -17.28
CA LEU A 211 13.47 32.18 -18.37
C LEU A 211 14.05 32.98 -19.54
N GLU A 212 15.10 32.44 -20.14
CA GLU A 212 15.67 32.96 -21.39
C GLU A 212 15.00 32.29 -22.60
N GLU A 213 15.08 32.92 -23.78
CA GLU A 213 14.47 32.42 -25.02
C GLU A 213 15.12 31.13 -25.55
N ASP A 214 16.27 30.73 -25.00
CA ASP A 214 16.98 29.49 -25.35
C ASP A 214 16.56 28.28 -24.50
N ALA A 215 15.63 28.47 -23.55
CA ALA A 215 15.09 27.38 -22.75
C ALA A 215 14.45 26.30 -23.65
N LEU A 216 14.65 25.05 -23.24
CA LEU A 216 14.18 23.87 -23.94
C LEU A 216 12.88 23.39 -23.30
N VAL A 217 11.95 22.91 -24.13
CA VAL A 217 10.69 22.33 -23.68
C VAL A 217 10.58 20.91 -24.20
N LEU A 218 10.42 19.97 -23.27
CA LEU A 218 10.01 18.61 -23.60
C LEU A 218 8.50 18.51 -23.60
N VAL A 219 7.99 17.89 -24.66
CA VAL A 219 6.56 17.58 -24.85
C VAL A 219 6.43 16.13 -25.30
N THR A 220 5.23 15.59 -25.16
CA THR A 220 4.90 14.24 -25.65
C THR A 220 5.17 14.11 -27.14
N ASP A 221 5.72 12.97 -27.52
CA ASP A 221 5.81 12.52 -28.89
C ASP A 221 4.90 11.30 -29.11
N GLU A 222 3.74 11.53 -29.71
CA GLU A 222 2.74 10.50 -29.96
C GLU A 222 3.24 9.41 -30.92
N GLU A 223 4.22 9.70 -31.78
CA GLU A 223 4.73 8.72 -32.75
C GLU A 223 5.65 7.68 -32.10
N THR A 224 6.39 8.07 -31.06
CA THR A 224 7.34 7.20 -30.34
C THR A 224 6.77 6.65 -29.03
N LEU A 225 5.55 7.03 -28.67
CA LEU A 225 4.87 6.55 -27.48
C LEU A 225 4.57 5.04 -27.60
N ILE A 226 5.04 4.28 -26.62
CA ILE A 226 4.70 2.87 -26.47
C ILE A 226 3.72 2.76 -25.31
N GLU A 227 2.51 2.27 -25.60
CA GLU A 227 1.56 1.94 -24.54
C GLU A 227 2.05 0.73 -23.75
N ASP A 228 2.36 0.95 -22.48
CA ASP A 228 2.50 -0.15 -21.52
C ASP A 228 1.12 -0.66 -21.09
N LYS A 229 0.98 -1.97 -20.97
CA LYS A 229 -0.25 -2.64 -20.51
C LYS A 229 0.09 -3.52 -19.33
N THR A 230 -0.43 -3.16 -18.17
CA THR A 230 -0.37 -4.01 -16.98
C THR A 230 -1.07 -5.34 -17.28
N PRO A 231 -0.39 -6.49 -17.09
CA PRO A 231 -1.00 -7.78 -17.33
C PRO A 231 -2.09 -8.07 -16.30
N GLU A 232 -3.20 -8.62 -16.75
CA GLU A 232 -4.29 -9.07 -15.89
C GLU A 232 -3.82 -10.21 -14.98
N ARG A 233 -4.18 -10.14 -13.70
CA ARG A 233 -3.89 -11.19 -12.71
C ARG A 233 -5.18 -11.95 -12.42
N TRP A 234 -5.12 -13.29 -12.53
CA TRP A 234 -6.28 -14.15 -12.31
C TRP A 234 -5.86 -15.53 -11.80
N VAL A 235 -6.83 -16.33 -11.35
CA VAL A 235 -6.65 -17.71 -10.89
C VAL A 235 -7.27 -18.67 -11.91
N SER A 236 -6.48 -19.62 -12.41
CA SER A 236 -6.96 -20.59 -13.40
C SER A 236 -7.71 -21.77 -12.81
N GLU A 237 -7.31 -22.18 -11.60
CA GLU A 237 -7.93 -23.24 -10.80
C GLU A 237 -7.76 -22.85 -9.33
N GLY A 238 -8.86 -22.85 -8.58
CA GLY A 238 -8.87 -22.60 -7.14
C GLY A 238 -8.34 -23.80 -6.35
N PHE A 239 -9.07 -24.21 -5.32
CA PHE A 239 -8.74 -25.40 -4.54
C PHE A 239 -9.60 -26.62 -4.88
N GLU A 240 -10.31 -26.63 -6.02
CA GLU A 240 -11.23 -27.70 -6.40
C GLU A 240 -10.52 -29.06 -6.50
N GLY A 241 -9.24 -29.08 -6.87
CA GLY A 241 -8.37 -30.26 -6.91
C GLY A 241 -7.96 -30.81 -5.54
N ILE A 242 -8.31 -30.14 -4.43
CA ILE A 242 -8.03 -30.56 -3.06
C ILE A 242 -9.32 -31.08 -2.43
N GLY A 243 -9.22 -32.21 -1.73
CA GLY A 243 -10.31 -32.81 -0.96
C GLY A 243 -9.98 -32.87 0.52
N ILE A 244 -11.03 -32.84 1.33
CA ILE A 244 -10.95 -33.02 2.78
C ILE A 244 -11.32 -34.46 3.10
N SER A 245 -10.44 -35.15 3.82
CA SER A 245 -10.60 -36.56 4.19
C SER A 245 -10.25 -36.74 5.67
N PRO A 246 -11.08 -37.43 6.46
CA PRO A 246 -10.80 -37.68 7.88
C PRO A 246 -9.42 -38.32 8.06
N SER A 247 -8.69 -37.85 9.07
CA SER A 247 -7.39 -38.43 9.45
C SER A 247 -7.48 -39.36 10.65
N SER A 248 -8.65 -39.44 11.29
CA SER A 248 -8.97 -40.29 12.43
C SER A 248 -10.31 -40.99 12.21
N SER A 249 -10.58 -42.06 12.97
CA SER A 249 -11.88 -42.73 13.00
C SER A 249 -12.93 -41.97 13.81
N ASP A 250 -12.49 -41.00 14.61
CA ASP A 250 -13.33 -40.34 15.59
C ASP A 250 -14.21 -39.31 14.89
N ARG A 251 -15.51 -39.40 15.13
CA ARG A 251 -16.50 -38.43 14.69
C ARG A 251 -17.04 -37.69 15.88
N ILE A 252 -17.33 -36.41 15.69
CA ILE A 252 -17.99 -35.63 16.71
C ILE A 252 -19.51 -35.82 16.56
N PRO A 253 -20.26 -36.09 17.65
CA PRO A 253 -21.71 -36.22 17.59
C PRO A 253 -22.37 -34.99 16.96
N LYS A 254 -23.47 -35.19 16.20
CA LYS A 254 -24.16 -34.13 15.46
C LYS A 254 -24.60 -32.94 16.31
N TYR A 255 -24.91 -33.14 17.58
CA TYR A 255 -25.35 -32.09 18.51
C TYR A 255 -24.20 -31.29 19.13
N SER A 256 -22.95 -31.70 18.92
CA SER A 256 -21.80 -31.00 19.52
C SER A 256 -21.61 -29.63 18.88
N VAL A 257 -21.17 -28.67 19.68
CA VAL A 257 -20.80 -27.34 19.22
C VAL A 257 -19.43 -27.43 18.56
N VAL A 258 -19.29 -26.73 17.43
CA VAL A 258 -18.03 -26.55 16.73
C VAL A 258 -17.72 -25.06 16.78
N ASP A 259 -16.53 -24.74 17.25
CA ASP A 259 -16.00 -23.38 17.24
C ASP A 259 -15.32 -23.11 15.89
N THR A 260 -15.89 -22.19 15.12
CA THR A 260 -15.40 -21.76 13.80
C THR A 260 -14.63 -20.44 13.85
N SER A 261 -14.56 -19.81 15.02
CA SER A 261 -14.00 -18.47 15.16
C SER A 261 -12.48 -18.45 15.01
N VAL A 262 -11.96 -17.31 14.56
CA VAL A 262 -10.52 -17.02 14.48
C VAL A 262 -10.26 -15.62 15.02
N ASN A 263 -9.31 -15.51 15.93
CA ASN A 263 -8.84 -14.23 16.46
C ASN A 263 -7.56 -13.78 15.75
N ILE A 264 -7.56 -12.53 15.31
CA ILE A 264 -6.43 -11.84 14.71
C ILE A 264 -6.01 -10.74 15.66
N LEU A 265 -4.86 -10.89 16.31
CA LEU A 265 -4.37 -9.96 17.31
C LEU A 265 -3.19 -9.14 16.77
N PRO A 266 -3.05 -7.87 17.18
CA PRO A 266 -1.83 -7.11 16.93
C PRO A 266 -0.62 -7.79 17.59
N VAL A 267 0.53 -7.72 16.94
CA VAL A 267 1.77 -8.30 17.43
C VAL A 267 2.18 -7.61 18.73
N GLY A 268 2.45 -8.41 19.76
CA GLY A 268 2.83 -7.91 21.08
C GLY A 268 1.66 -7.46 21.96
N SER A 269 0.41 -7.63 21.52
CA SER A 269 -0.79 -7.43 22.33
C SER A 269 -1.53 -8.74 22.56
N ASP A 270 -2.08 -8.93 23.77
CA ASP A 270 -3.05 -9.99 24.08
C ASP A 270 -4.50 -9.44 24.13
N GLU A 271 -4.68 -8.13 23.91
CA GLU A 271 -5.96 -7.42 23.88
C GLU A 271 -6.15 -6.68 22.55
N GLY A 272 -7.41 -6.43 22.17
CA GLY A 272 -7.76 -5.83 20.90
C GLY A 272 -7.75 -6.83 19.74
N GLY A 273 -7.69 -6.32 18.51
CA GLY A 273 -7.72 -7.15 17.29
C GLY A 273 -9.12 -7.45 16.78
N LEU A 274 -9.22 -8.50 15.98
CA LEU A 274 -10.41 -8.84 15.22
C LEU A 274 -10.83 -10.30 15.45
N GLU A 275 -12.06 -10.50 15.89
CA GLU A 275 -12.69 -11.82 15.98
C GLU A 275 -13.51 -12.07 14.71
N LEU A 276 -13.07 -13.02 13.90
CA LEU A 276 -13.79 -13.47 12.74
C LEU A 276 -14.64 -14.69 13.13
N PRO A 277 -15.98 -14.68 12.99
CA PRO A 277 -16.80 -15.85 13.36
C PRO A 277 -16.54 -17.08 12.47
N ILE A 278 -16.04 -16.84 11.26
CA ILE A 278 -15.46 -17.82 10.34
C ILE A 278 -14.17 -17.23 9.77
N PRO A 279 -13.19 -18.01 9.31
CA PRO A 279 -11.92 -17.52 8.77
C PRO A 279 -12.05 -16.83 7.39
N TRP A 280 -13.08 -16.01 7.17
CA TRP A 280 -13.35 -15.31 5.92
C TRP A 280 -13.51 -13.82 6.19
N MET A 281 -12.65 -13.03 5.54
CA MET A 281 -12.81 -11.58 5.40
C MET A 281 -13.38 -11.26 4.02
N ILE A 282 -14.51 -10.57 3.98
CA ILE A 282 -15.17 -10.27 2.70
C ILE A 282 -14.47 -9.11 2.01
N ARG A 283 -14.09 -9.28 0.73
CA ARG A 283 -13.62 -8.15 -0.09
C ARG A 283 -14.82 -7.39 -0.64
N ALA A 284 -14.92 -6.10 -0.35
CA ALA A 284 -16.00 -5.25 -0.84
C ALA A 284 -15.52 -3.81 -1.11
N GLU A 285 -16.31 -3.01 -1.82
CA GLU A 285 -16.03 -1.59 -2.04
C GLU A 285 -16.19 -0.76 -0.75
N SER A 286 -17.22 -1.05 0.04
CA SER A 286 -17.53 -0.34 1.29
C SER A 286 -18.07 -1.27 2.36
N GLY A 287 -18.16 -0.77 3.60
CA GLY A 287 -18.71 -1.51 4.73
C GLY A 287 -20.08 -2.13 4.42
N LEU A 288 -20.23 -3.40 4.73
CA LEU A 288 -21.47 -4.15 4.48
C LEU A 288 -22.59 -3.69 5.42
N SER A 289 -23.81 -3.65 4.88
CA SER A 289 -25.00 -3.37 5.70
C SER A 289 -25.62 -4.69 6.18
N PHE A 290 -25.84 -4.79 7.48
CA PHE A 290 -26.45 -5.97 8.11
C PHE A 290 -27.84 -5.63 8.64
N GLY A 291 -28.83 -6.49 8.37
CA GLY A 291 -30.13 -6.48 9.05
C GLY A 291 -30.03 -6.91 10.52
N GLU A 292 -31.05 -6.62 11.34
CA GLU A 292 -31.02 -6.83 12.80
C GLU A 292 -30.71 -8.27 13.26
N GLN A 293 -31.00 -9.27 12.42
CA GLN A 293 -30.74 -10.70 12.70
C GLN A 293 -29.71 -11.33 11.76
N GLN A 294 -28.98 -10.52 10.98
CA GLN A 294 -28.01 -11.03 10.03
C GLN A 294 -26.67 -11.35 10.70
N PHE A 295 -26.01 -12.36 10.14
CA PHE A 295 -24.66 -12.75 10.49
C PHE A 295 -23.71 -11.58 10.22
N ARG A 296 -23.03 -11.11 11.26
CA ARG A 296 -22.01 -10.05 11.16
C ARG A 296 -20.65 -10.68 10.97
N THR A 297 -19.89 -10.13 10.04
CA THR A 297 -18.50 -10.53 9.79
C THR A 297 -17.71 -9.33 9.29
N SER A 298 -16.39 -9.44 9.32
CA SER A 298 -15.48 -8.40 8.90
C SER A 298 -15.23 -8.40 7.41
N SER A 299 -14.95 -7.21 6.89
CA SER A 299 -14.66 -6.96 5.49
C SER A 299 -13.32 -6.23 5.32
N ILE A 300 -12.74 -6.35 4.13
CA ILE A 300 -11.66 -5.50 3.64
C ILE A 300 -12.25 -4.57 2.57
N VAL A 301 -12.25 -3.28 2.85
CA VAL A 301 -13.00 -2.28 2.07
C VAL A 301 -12.13 -1.12 1.58
N ASN A 302 -12.50 -0.48 0.47
CA ASN A 302 -11.78 0.69 -0.06
C ASN A 302 -12.19 1.98 0.66
N ARG A 303 -13.44 2.05 1.14
CA ARG A 303 -14.01 3.27 1.76
C ARG A 303 -15.13 2.94 2.75
N ASN A 304 -15.44 3.88 3.63
CA ASN A 304 -16.54 3.79 4.60
C ASN A 304 -16.56 2.44 5.36
N PRO A 305 -15.50 2.09 6.10
CA PRO A 305 -15.45 0.88 6.91
C PRO A 305 -16.46 0.93 8.06
N ASN A 306 -17.05 -0.21 8.39
CA ASN A 306 -17.73 -0.39 9.68
C ASN A 306 -16.72 -0.73 10.77
N GLU A 307 -17.17 -0.68 12.03
CA GLU A 307 -16.43 -1.26 13.15
C GLU A 307 -16.17 -2.75 12.90
N GLY A 308 -14.91 -3.17 12.97
CA GLY A 308 -14.49 -4.53 12.62
C GLY A 308 -14.00 -4.72 11.18
N ASP A 309 -14.09 -3.71 10.32
CA ASP A 309 -13.54 -3.78 8.95
C ASP A 309 -12.09 -3.29 8.90
N LEU A 310 -11.34 -3.78 7.91
CA LEU A 310 -10.03 -3.23 7.55
C LEU A 310 -10.14 -2.37 6.28
N LEU A 311 -9.41 -1.26 6.25
CA LEU A 311 -9.33 -0.42 5.06
C LEU A 311 -8.15 -0.89 4.18
N ILE A 312 -8.41 -1.27 2.93
CA ILE A 312 -7.33 -1.47 1.96
C ILE A 312 -6.86 -0.12 1.43
N VAL A 313 -5.56 0.08 1.39
CA VAL A 313 -4.93 1.33 0.98
C VAL A 313 -3.99 1.03 -0.19
N GLY A 314 -4.41 1.44 -1.38
CA GLY A 314 -3.57 1.50 -2.56
C GLY A 314 -3.25 2.94 -2.95
N GLU A 315 -2.70 3.13 -4.16
CA GLU A 315 -2.36 4.46 -4.68
C GLU A 315 -3.57 5.42 -4.67
N GLU A 316 -4.75 4.94 -5.07
CA GLU A 316 -5.97 5.74 -5.16
C GLU A 316 -6.50 6.17 -3.78
N GLU A 317 -6.35 5.33 -2.77
CA GLU A 317 -6.84 5.59 -1.42
C GLU A 317 -5.92 6.48 -0.58
N LEU A 318 -4.62 6.57 -0.92
CA LEU A 318 -3.63 7.30 -0.12
C LEU A 318 -4.10 8.70 0.27
N ILE A 319 -4.57 9.51 -0.69
CA ILE A 319 -4.91 10.92 -0.47
C ILE A 319 -6.14 11.07 0.45
N GLN A 320 -7.14 10.20 0.31
CA GLN A 320 -8.40 10.27 1.07
C GLN A 320 -8.35 9.50 2.40
N PHE A 321 -7.21 8.86 2.69
CA PHE A 321 -7.04 7.99 3.85
C PHE A 321 -7.51 8.58 5.19
N PRO A 322 -7.17 9.84 5.58
CA PRO A 322 -7.57 10.39 6.87
C PRO A 322 -9.09 10.51 7.07
N ASP A 323 -9.84 10.61 5.97
CA ASP A 323 -11.30 10.71 6.00
C ASP A 323 -11.93 9.31 6.06
N ASN A 324 -11.33 8.34 5.37
CA ASN A 324 -11.88 6.98 5.21
C ASN A 324 -11.48 6.02 6.33
N VAL A 325 -10.41 6.30 7.09
CA VAL A 325 -9.89 5.38 8.11
C VAL A 325 -10.74 5.33 9.39
N ARG A 326 -11.63 6.31 9.61
CA ARG A 326 -12.43 6.38 10.84
C ARG A 326 -13.33 5.15 10.97
N GLY A 327 -13.23 4.49 12.12
CA GLY A 327 -14.04 3.30 12.43
C GLY A 327 -13.44 1.98 11.93
N SER A 328 -12.31 1.99 11.21
CA SER A 328 -11.64 0.74 10.84
C SER A 328 -10.88 0.14 12.03
N SER A 329 -10.79 -1.19 12.06
CA SER A 329 -9.97 -1.94 13.02
C SER A 329 -8.50 -2.05 12.59
N GLY A 330 -8.15 -1.45 11.45
CA GLY A 330 -6.82 -1.55 10.87
C GLY A 330 -6.80 -1.25 9.37
N ILE A 331 -5.65 -1.51 8.76
CA ILE A 331 -5.38 -1.24 7.35
C ILE A 331 -4.65 -2.42 6.69
N VAL A 332 -4.80 -2.49 5.37
CA VAL A 332 -4.04 -3.37 4.49
C VAL A 332 -3.36 -2.50 3.43
N LEU A 333 -2.04 -2.34 3.49
CA LEU A 333 -1.30 -1.61 2.46
C LEU A 333 -1.07 -2.53 1.24
N ASP A 334 -1.65 -2.19 0.10
CA ASP A 334 -1.60 -3.02 -1.11
C ASP A 334 -0.40 -2.65 -2.00
N LEU A 335 0.71 -3.38 -1.82
CA LEU A 335 1.96 -3.13 -2.53
C LEU A 335 1.85 -3.38 -4.04
N GLN A 336 0.87 -4.16 -4.51
CA GLN A 336 0.66 -4.36 -5.94
C GLN A 336 0.09 -3.14 -6.63
N SER A 337 -0.72 -2.36 -5.90
CA SER A 337 -1.39 -1.16 -6.41
C SER A 337 -0.50 0.08 -6.33
N LEU A 338 0.63 -0.02 -5.63
CA LEU A 338 1.56 1.08 -5.40
C LEU A 338 2.74 1.03 -6.37
N PRO A 339 3.34 2.18 -6.70
CA PRO A 339 4.56 2.20 -7.52
C PRO A 339 5.72 1.50 -6.80
N PRO A 340 6.72 0.98 -7.54
CA PRO A 340 7.89 0.35 -6.92
C PRO A 340 8.63 1.30 -5.98
N MET A 341 8.71 0.95 -4.70
CA MET A 341 9.33 1.76 -3.65
C MET A 341 10.43 0.98 -2.94
N ASN A 342 11.38 1.70 -2.37
CA ASN A 342 12.36 1.11 -1.48
C ASN A 342 11.81 0.99 -0.04
N ASP A 343 12.56 0.31 0.84
CA ASP A 343 12.12 0.05 2.22
C ASP A 343 11.87 1.34 3.03
N ALA A 344 12.67 2.39 2.85
CA ALA A 344 12.53 3.67 3.57
C ALA A 344 11.31 4.47 3.08
N GLU A 345 11.04 4.44 1.78
CA GLU A 345 9.84 5.02 1.17
C GLU A 345 8.57 4.34 1.69
N LEU A 346 8.55 3.01 1.74
CA LEU A 346 7.43 2.23 2.28
C LEU A 346 7.24 2.49 3.79
N GLU A 347 8.32 2.49 4.57
CA GLU A 347 8.23 2.81 6.00
C GLU A 347 7.68 4.21 6.24
N SER A 348 8.04 5.18 5.40
CA SER A 348 7.56 6.56 5.51
C SER A 348 6.07 6.69 5.21
N ILE A 349 5.57 5.96 4.21
CA ILE A 349 4.11 5.85 3.98
C ILE A 349 3.45 5.21 5.20
N LEU A 350 3.99 4.12 5.74
CA LEU A 350 3.43 3.47 6.93
C LEU A 350 3.42 4.40 8.16
N VAL A 351 4.45 5.23 8.36
CA VAL A 351 4.48 6.25 9.43
C VAL A 351 3.37 7.28 9.24
N SER A 352 3.17 7.76 8.02
CA SER A 352 2.09 8.67 7.66
C SER A 352 0.73 8.05 7.98
N LEU A 353 0.47 6.83 7.52
CA LEU A 353 -0.80 6.13 7.73
C LEU A 353 -1.04 5.81 9.22
N SER A 354 -0.03 5.25 9.90
CA SER A 354 -0.10 4.87 11.32
C SER A 354 -0.38 6.05 12.25
N SER A 355 -0.02 7.28 11.83
CA SER A 355 -0.30 8.47 12.63
C SER A 355 -1.80 8.76 12.78
N HIS A 356 -2.63 8.28 11.85
CA HIS A 356 -4.09 8.40 11.88
C HIS A 356 -4.79 7.21 12.56
N LEU A 357 -4.05 6.14 12.85
CA LEU A 357 -4.58 4.92 13.45
C LEU A 357 -4.51 4.94 14.98
N GLU A 358 -5.39 4.17 15.60
CA GLU A 358 -5.28 3.82 17.02
C GLU A 358 -4.11 2.87 17.27
N SER A 359 -3.64 2.77 18.51
CA SER A 359 -2.44 1.96 18.83
C SER A 359 -2.70 0.45 18.76
N SER A 360 -3.97 0.03 18.76
CA SER A 360 -4.42 -1.36 18.64
C SER A 360 -4.87 -1.73 17.22
N ALA A 361 -4.74 -0.82 16.26
CA ALA A 361 -5.15 -1.05 14.89
C ALA A 361 -4.21 -2.06 14.21
N LEU A 362 -4.79 -2.99 13.44
CA LEU A 362 -4.01 -3.96 12.66
C LEU A 362 -3.37 -3.29 11.45
N ILE A 363 -2.12 -3.63 11.14
CA ILE A 363 -1.42 -3.18 9.95
C ILE A 363 -0.89 -4.39 9.20
N LEU A 364 -1.47 -4.67 8.03
CA LEU A 364 -1.09 -5.78 7.16
C LEU A 364 -0.51 -5.26 5.84
N LEU A 365 0.36 -6.06 5.21
CA LEU A 365 0.78 -5.84 3.83
C LEU A 365 0.11 -6.83 2.88
N LYS A 366 -0.25 -6.38 1.68
CA LYS A 366 -0.75 -7.25 0.61
C LYS A 366 0.20 -7.22 -0.58
N ASP A 367 0.55 -8.41 -1.08
CA ASP A 367 1.24 -8.58 -2.36
C ASP A 367 0.94 -9.97 -2.95
N GLY A 368 1.51 -10.28 -4.12
CA GLY A 368 1.25 -11.50 -4.87
C GLY A 368 2.12 -12.64 -4.39
N VAL A 369 1.64 -13.87 -4.61
CA VAL A 369 2.41 -15.08 -4.32
C VAL A 369 3.76 -15.12 -5.09
N ASP A 370 3.87 -14.40 -6.20
CA ASP A 370 5.12 -14.21 -6.95
C ASP A 370 6.19 -13.38 -6.21
N ARG A 371 5.80 -12.56 -5.22
CA ARG A 371 6.68 -11.67 -4.43
C ARG A 371 6.76 -12.01 -2.94
N LEU A 372 6.34 -13.22 -2.59
CA LEU A 372 6.14 -13.72 -1.22
C LEU A 372 7.33 -13.52 -0.27
N GLU A 373 8.55 -13.77 -0.72
CA GLU A 373 9.74 -13.64 0.14
C GLU A 373 9.99 -12.19 0.56
N GLY A 374 9.83 -11.25 -0.38
CA GLY A 374 9.93 -9.82 -0.11
C GLY A 374 8.82 -9.34 0.82
N LEU A 375 7.59 -9.78 0.59
CA LEU A 375 6.43 -9.45 1.42
C LEU A 375 6.64 -9.87 2.88
N PHE A 376 7.02 -11.13 3.13
CA PHE A 376 7.21 -11.62 4.49
C PHE A 376 8.43 -11.03 5.18
N ARG A 377 9.50 -10.73 4.42
CA ARG A 377 10.63 -9.97 4.94
C ARG A 377 10.19 -8.59 5.42
N LEU A 378 9.45 -7.84 4.60
CA LEU A 378 8.96 -6.50 4.95
C LEU A 378 8.07 -6.53 6.19
N VAL A 379 7.16 -7.50 6.31
CA VAL A 379 6.32 -7.68 7.50
C VAL A 379 7.15 -7.84 8.77
N VAL A 380 8.24 -8.61 8.72
CA VAL A 380 9.12 -8.82 9.88
C VAL A 380 10.00 -7.59 10.16
N ASP A 381 10.63 -7.03 9.13
CA ASP A 381 11.58 -5.91 9.24
C ASP A 381 10.87 -4.65 9.76
N LEU A 382 9.65 -4.39 9.28
CA LEU A 382 8.81 -3.24 9.65
C LEU A 382 7.91 -3.50 10.86
N ASP A 383 8.01 -4.69 11.48
CA ASP A 383 7.26 -5.09 12.67
C ASP A 383 5.72 -5.07 12.56
N LEU A 384 5.19 -5.48 11.41
CA LEU A 384 3.76 -5.42 11.07
C LEU A 384 2.97 -6.69 11.46
N ASP A 385 1.65 -6.60 11.58
CA ASP A 385 0.85 -7.68 12.17
C ASP A 385 0.72 -8.94 11.29
N GLY A 386 0.97 -8.80 9.99
CA GLY A 386 0.86 -9.91 9.06
C GLY A 386 0.82 -9.51 7.60
N ALA A 387 0.47 -10.48 6.76
CA ALA A 387 0.39 -10.31 5.32
C ALA A 387 -0.86 -10.98 4.73
N ILE A 388 -1.35 -10.44 3.62
CA ILE A 388 -2.33 -11.07 2.74
C ILE A 388 -1.64 -11.41 1.42
N VAL A 389 -1.71 -12.67 1.03
CA VAL A 389 -1.08 -13.17 -0.19
C VAL A 389 -2.14 -13.40 -1.25
N SER A 390 -2.12 -12.60 -2.31
CA SER A 390 -2.96 -12.84 -3.48
C SER A 390 -2.43 -14.00 -4.31
N VAL A 391 -3.28 -15.00 -4.59
CA VAL A 391 -2.89 -16.16 -5.40
C VAL A 391 -3.08 -15.93 -6.91
N ALA A 392 -3.71 -14.81 -7.28
CA ALA A 392 -3.83 -14.37 -8.66
C ALA A 392 -2.46 -13.97 -9.21
N THR A 393 -2.10 -14.51 -10.38
CA THR A 393 -0.82 -14.22 -11.05
C THR A 393 -1.06 -13.75 -12.48
N PRO A 394 -0.12 -13.01 -13.10
CA PRO A 394 -0.26 -12.49 -14.46
C PRO A 394 -0.53 -13.55 -15.55
N GLY A 395 -0.27 -14.83 -15.25
CA GLY A 395 -0.44 -15.94 -16.19
C GLY A 395 -1.56 -16.92 -15.84
N GLY A 396 -2.39 -16.63 -14.83
CA GLY A 396 -3.43 -17.57 -14.40
C GLY A 396 -2.88 -18.75 -13.60
N GLY A 397 -2.39 -18.48 -12.39
CA GLY A 397 -1.81 -19.50 -11.53
C GLY A 397 -2.87 -20.44 -10.93
N LYS A 398 -2.46 -21.66 -10.54
CA LYS A 398 -3.31 -22.55 -9.73
C LYS A 398 -3.16 -22.20 -8.25
N ALA A 399 -4.24 -21.90 -7.55
CA ALA A 399 -4.19 -21.50 -6.13
C ALA A 399 -3.54 -22.58 -5.25
N ALA A 400 -3.78 -23.86 -5.54
CA ALA A 400 -3.17 -24.98 -4.82
C ALA A 400 -1.63 -24.98 -4.83
N ALA A 401 -0.98 -24.38 -5.83
CA ALA A 401 0.47 -24.24 -5.90
C ALA A 401 1.02 -23.16 -4.95
N ALA A 402 0.19 -22.21 -4.51
CA ALA A 402 0.57 -21.16 -3.57
C ALA A 402 0.78 -21.71 -2.15
N LEU A 403 -0.03 -22.69 -1.73
CA LEU A 403 -0.05 -23.23 -0.36
C LEU A 403 1.33 -23.69 0.16
N PRO A 404 2.10 -24.56 -0.54
CA PRO A 404 3.42 -24.95 -0.07
C PRO A 404 4.42 -23.78 -0.07
N ARG A 405 4.33 -22.84 -1.01
CA ARG A 405 5.21 -21.66 -1.05
C ARG A 405 4.98 -20.78 0.17
N ILE A 406 3.72 -20.47 0.47
CA ILE A 406 3.30 -19.70 1.66
C ILE A 406 3.79 -20.39 2.92
N GLY A 407 3.53 -21.69 3.07
CA GLY A 407 3.94 -22.44 4.27
C GLY A 407 5.46 -22.51 4.47
N LEU A 408 6.24 -22.66 3.40
CA LEU A 408 7.71 -22.69 3.47
C LEU A 408 8.29 -21.31 3.80
N ALA A 409 7.82 -20.25 3.12
CA ALA A 409 8.29 -18.89 3.37
C ALA A 409 7.90 -18.40 4.77
N SER A 410 6.66 -18.68 5.21
CA SER A 410 6.18 -18.33 6.56
C SER A 410 7.03 -19.00 7.64
N ARG A 411 7.40 -20.28 7.44
CA ARG A 411 8.30 -20.99 8.35
C ARG A 411 9.72 -20.41 8.34
N ALA A 412 10.26 -20.09 7.16
CA ALA A 412 11.59 -19.51 7.03
C ALA A 412 11.72 -18.16 7.75
N MET A 413 10.65 -17.34 7.71
CA MET A 413 10.56 -16.06 8.40
C MET A 413 10.06 -16.16 9.85
N GLY A 414 9.64 -17.34 10.30
CA GLY A 414 9.15 -17.57 11.66
C GLY A 414 7.88 -16.79 12.01
N LEU A 415 6.99 -16.53 11.05
CA LEU A 415 5.81 -15.67 11.24
C LEU A 415 4.90 -16.17 12.38
N ASP A 416 4.57 -17.46 12.38
CA ASP A 416 3.73 -18.10 13.41
C ASP A 416 4.35 -17.99 14.81
N SER A 417 5.66 -18.21 14.94
CA SER A 417 6.37 -18.07 16.22
C SER A 417 6.42 -16.62 16.74
N GLN A 418 6.27 -15.66 15.84
CA GLN A 418 6.16 -14.22 16.14
C GLN A 418 4.70 -13.76 16.25
N ARG A 419 3.73 -14.68 16.21
CA ARG A 419 2.28 -14.41 16.22
C ARG A 419 1.79 -13.51 15.07
N ARG A 420 2.49 -13.50 13.94
CA ARG A 420 2.07 -12.74 12.74
C ARG A 420 1.10 -13.56 11.91
N VAL A 421 0.04 -12.91 11.42
CA VAL A 421 -1.01 -13.58 10.65
C VAL A 421 -0.70 -13.64 9.16
N VAL A 422 -1.20 -14.68 8.50
CA VAL A 422 -1.13 -14.84 7.05
C VAL A 422 -2.52 -15.10 6.51
N GLY A 423 -3.02 -14.19 5.68
CA GLY A 423 -4.24 -14.34 4.89
C GLY A 423 -3.93 -14.78 3.46
N ILE A 424 -4.88 -15.44 2.81
CA ILE A 424 -4.83 -15.73 1.37
C ILE A 424 -5.99 -15.00 0.68
N GLU A 425 -5.73 -14.28 -0.40
CA GLU A 425 -6.78 -13.69 -1.22
C GLU A 425 -7.07 -14.54 -2.46
N LEU A 426 -8.36 -14.83 -2.67
CA LEU A 426 -8.92 -15.48 -3.85
C LEU A 426 -9.70 -14.45 -4.68
N ASP A 427 -9.77 -14.68 -6.00
CA ASP A 427 -10.48 -13.83 -6.96
C ASP A 427 -11.99 -14.15 -7.05
N LYS A 428 -12.46 -15.19 -6.35
CA LYS A 428 -13.86 -15.66 -6.31
C LYS A 428 -14.31 -15.94 -4.88
N GLN A 429 -15.62 -16.07 -4.70
CA GLN A 429 -16.18 -16.43 -3.39
C GLN A 429 -15.62 -17.76 -2.86
N PRO A 430 -15.04 -17.78 -1.65
CA PRO A 430 -14.56 -19.01 -1.04
C PRO A 430 -15.72 -19.91 -0.61
N SER A 431 -15.58 -21.20 -0.88
CA SER A 431 -16.43 -22.26 -0.33
C SER A 431 -16.04 -22.63 1.10
N ALA A 432 -16.90 -23.39 1.79
CA ALA A 432 -16.58 -23.98 3.09
C ALA A 432 -15.31 -24.87 3.04
N GLU A 433 -15.08 -25.57 1.93
CA GLU A 433 -13.86 -26.37 1.73
C GLU A 433 -12.63 -25.47 1.63
N ASP A 434 -12.71 -24.36 0.89
CA ASP A 434 -11.60 -23.42 0.72
C ASP A 434 -11.14 -22.85 2.06
N LEU A 435 -12.09 -22.44 2.91
CA LEU A 435 -11.82 -21.92 4.25
C LEU A 435 -11.06 -22.95 5.12
N ILE A 436 -11.47 -24.22 5.07
CA ILE A 436 -10.79 -25.31 5.78
C ILE A 436 -9.41 -25.58 5.16
N ILE A 437 -9.27 -25.53 3.84
CA ILE A 437 -8.01 -25.74 3.11
C ILE A 437 -6.99 -24.65 3.45
N GLY A 438 -7.42 -23.38 3.45
CA GLY A 438 -6.58 -22.25 3.84
C GLY A 438 -6.04 -22.42 5.26
N ARG A 439 -6.92 -22.74 6.21
CA ARG A 439 -6.53 -23.01 7.59
C ARG A 439 -5.62 -24.22 7.75
N ALA A 440 -5.96 -25.33 7.10
CA ALA A 440 -5.15 -26.54 7.13
C ALA A 440 -3.75 -26.33 6.53
N SER A 441 -3.60 -25.31 5.69
CA SER A 441 -2.34 -24.89 5.08
C SER A 441 -1.53 -23.90 5.94
N GLY A 442 -2.05 -23.54 7.12
CA GLY A 442 -1.38 -22.66 8.09
C GLY A 442 -1.73 -21.18 7.95
N CYS A 443 -2.74 -20.83 7.14
CA CYS A 443 -3.23 -19.46 7.03
C CYS A 443 -4.27 -19.18 8.11
N SER A 444 -4.39 -17.93 8.52
CA SER A 444 -5.33 -17.49 9.56
C SER A 444 -6.73 -17.26 9.00
N PHE A 445 -6.82 -16.70 7.80
CA PHE A 445 -8.08 -16.39 7.13
C PHE A 445 -7.94 -16.37 5.61
N ILE A 446 -9.07 -16.36 4.90
CA ILE A 446 -9.17 -16.12 3.47
C ILE A 446 -9.86 -14.79 3.23
N VAL A 447 -9.37 -14.06 2.23
CA VAL A 447 -10.00 -12.88 1.66
C VAL A 447 -10.65 -13.28 0.34
N GLY A 448 -11.89 -12.90 0.13
CA GLY A 448 -12.57 -13.13 -1.14
C GLY A 448 -13.90 -12.37 -1.22
N PRO A 449 -14.38 -12.07 -2.42
CA PRO A 449 -15.65 -11.38 -2.60
C PRO A 449 -16.85 -12.28 -2.27
N ILE A 450 -18.04 -11.70 -2.16
CA ILE A 450 -19.30 -12.43 -2.34
C ILE A 450 -19.63 -12.36 -3.83
N ASP A 451 -19.94 -13.49 -4.45
CA ASP A 451 -20.33 -13.55 -5.86
C ASP A 451 -21.65 -12.79 -6.06
N GLU A 452 -21.85 -12.14 -7.21
CA GLU A 452 -23.02 -11.28 -7.48
C GLU A 452 -24.37 -12.00 -7.32
N GLU A 453 -24.40 -13.32 -7.43
CA GLU A 453 -25.61 -14.16 -7.28
C GLU A 453 -25.95 -14.48 -5.82
N ASN A 454 -25.05 -14.20 -4.88
CA ASN A 454 -25.20 -14.50 -3.46
C ASN A 454 -25.28 -13.22 -2.62
N ASP A 455 -25.76 -13.35 -1.39
CA ASP A 455 -25.72 -12.30 -0.39
C ASP A 455 -25.11 -12.76 0.93
N ILE A 456 -25.09 -11.86 1.92
CA ILE A 456 -24.56 -12.17 3.26
C ILE A 456 -25.38 -13.25 4.00
N LEU A 457 -26.67 -13.43 3.65
CA LEU A 457 -27.50 -14.49 4.24
C LEU A 457 -27.05 -15.86 3.76
N ASP A 458 -26.56 -15.98 2.52
CA ASP A 458 -25.99 -17.23 2.01
C ASP A 458 -24.79 -17.69 2.82
N VAL A 459 -23.96 -16.76 3.30
CA VAL A 459 -22.81 -17.07 4.18
C VAL A 459 -23.30 -17.75 5.47
N GLY A 460 -24.28 -17.15 6.14
CA GLY A 460 -24.83 -17.69 7.38
C GLY A 460 -25.63 -18.99 7.22
N THR A 461 -26.37 -19.13 6.13
CA THR A 461 -27.32 -20.24 5.92
C THR A 461 -26.75 -21.44 5.17
N LYS A 462 -25.66 -21.26 4.40
CA LYS A 462 -25.02 -22.33 3.62
C LYS A 462 -23.59 -22.60 4.10
N ILE A 463 -22.74 -21.58 4.09
CA ILE A 463 -21.29 -21.76 4.32
C ILE A 463 -21.00 -22.22 5.75
N ILE A 464 -21.56 -21.56 6.78
CA ILE A 464 -21.32 -21.95 8.19
C ILE A 464 -21.79 -23.38 8.48
N PRO A 465 -23.02 -23.80 8.12
CA PRO A 465 -23.46 -25.19 8.29
C PRO A 465 -22.54 -26.20 7.61
N ASP A 466 -22.05 -25.90 6.41
CA ASP A 466 -21.14 -26.79 5.66
C ASP A 466 -19.79 -26.93 6.36
N ILE A 467 -19.20 -25.83 6.87
CA ILE A 467 -17.98 -25.88 7.69
C ILE A 467 -18.20 -26.79 8.90
N ILE A 468 -19.28 -26.57 9.66
CA ILE A 468 -19.60 -27.36 10.85
C ILE A 468 -19.78 -28.84 10.50
N GLY A 469 -20.45 -29.14 9.38
CA GLY A 469 -20.65 -30.49 8.89
C GLY A 469 -19.34 -31.21 8.58
N ILE A 470 -18.47 -30.55 7.81
CA ILE A 470 -17.14 -31.09 7.45
C ILE A 470 -16.29 -31.30 8.71
N MET A 471 -16.26 -30.32 9.61
CA MET A 471 -15.49 -30.42 10.86
C MET A 471 -15.94 -31.57 11.76
N LYS A 472 -17.26 -31.78 11.90
CA LYS A 472 -17.82 -32.91 12.67
C LYS A 472 -17.44 -34.26 12.07
N GLU A 473 -17.46 -34.36 10.74
CA GLU A 473 -17.10 -35.59 10.01
C GLU A 473 -15.60 -35.89 10.11
N VAL A 474 -14.76 -34.86 10.11
CA VAL A 474 -13.30 -34.99 10.27
C VAL A 474 -12.89 -35.22 11.73
N GLY A 475 -13.78 -34.95 12.69
CA GLY A 475 -13.56 -35.17 14.11
C GLY A 475 -12.94 -33.98 14.84
N LEU A 476 -13.12 -32.75 14.35
CA LEU A 476 -12.55 -31.53 14.91
C LEU A 476 -13.63 -30.60 15.47
N SER A 477 -13.53 -30.24 16.76
CA SER A 477 -14.49 -29.35 17.44
C SER A 477 -14.07 -27.88 17.44
N ASN A 478 -12.84 -27.58 17.03
CA ASN A 478 -12.28 -26.24 17.01
C ASN A 478 -11.47 -26.01 15.74
N PHE A 479 -11.72 -24.89 15.07
CA PHE A 479 -11.10 -24.51 13.80
C PHE A 479 -9.58 -24.34 13.91
N HIS A 480 -9.09 -23.97 15.09
CA HIS A 480 -7.67 -23.89 15.39
C HIS A 480 -6.94 -25.23 15.19
N ASN A 481 -7.62 -26.36 15.41
CA ASN A 481 -7.03 -27.70 15.30
C ASN A 481 -7.01 -28.25 13.87
N VAL A 482 -7.55 -27.51 12.90
CA VAL A 482 -7.52 -27.87 11.48
C VAL A 482 -6.09 -27.81 10.97
N GLY A 483 -5.60 -28.93 10.44
CA GLY A 483 -4.24 -29.05 9.94
C GLY A 483 -4.15 -29.91 8.69
N ARG A 484 -3.02 -29.79 7.98
CA ARG A 484 -2.74 -30.44 6.67
C ARG A 484 -2.98 -31.96 6.61
N ARG A 485 -3.09 -32.65 7.75
CA ARG A 485 -3.32 -34.11 7.81
C ARG A 485 -4.65 -34.53 7.18
N ILE A 486 -5.62 -33.64 7.13
CA ILE A 486 -6.96 -33.90 6.59
C ILE A 486 -7.05 -33.62 5.09
N LEU A 487 -6.03 -32.99 4.49
CA LEU A 487 -6.03 -32.65 3.08
C LEU A 487 -5.52 -33.81 2.21
N ARG A 488 -6.16 -34.01 1.06
CA ARG A 488 -5.73 -34.92 0.00
C ARG A 488 -5.85 -34.23 -1.36
N ALA A 489 -4.92 -34.48 -2.27
CA ALA A 489 -5.08 -34.10 -3.66
C ALA A 489 -6.01 -35.10 -4.37
N LYS A 490 -7.01 -34.61 -5.09
CA LYS A 490 -7.97 -35.43 -5.85
C LYS A 490 -7.36 -36.01 -7.13
N ASN A 491 -6.31 -35.38 -7.66
CA ASN A 491 -5.63 -35.80 -8.88
C ASN A 491 -4.09 -35.66 -8.76
N MET A 492 -3.37 -36.28 -9.69
CA MET A 492 -1.91 -36.34 -9.70
C MET A 492 -1.26 -34.96 -9.87
N GLU A 493 -1.90 -34.08 -10.64
CA GLU A 493 -1.39 -32.73 -10.90
C GLU A 493 -1.41 -31.87 -9.64
N THR A 494 -2.55 -31.82 -8.93
CA THR A 494 -2.67 -31.12 -7.65
C THR A 494 -1.70 -31.70 -6.63
N ALA A 495 -1.50 -33.03 -6.59
CA ALA A 495 -0.53 -33.66 -5.71
C ALA A 495 0.92 -33.21 -6.02
N ALA A 496 1.25 -33.09 -7.31
CA ALA A 496 2.57 -32.67 -7.77
C ALA A 496 2.87 -31.20 -7.45
N ILE A 497 1.89 -30.29 -7.51
CA ILE A 497 2.13 -28.85 -7.28
C ILE A 497 1.98 -28.42 -5.81
N SER A 498 1.15 -29.10 -5.02
CA SER A 498 0.85 -28.70 -3.62
C SER A 498 1.68 -29.44 -2.58
N GLY A 499 2.24 -30.60 -2.95
CA GLY A 499 2.87 -31.55 -2.03
C GLY A 499 1.87 -32.24 -1.09
N LEU A 500 0.57 -32.21 -1.42
CA LEU A 500 -0.44 -32.99 -0.71
C LEU A 500 -0.36 -34.47 -1.11
N ARG A 501 -0.85 -35.34 -0.21
CA ARG A 501 -1.00 -36.77 -0.49
C ARG A 501 -2.12 -36.97 -1.50
N LEU A 502 -1.87 -37.71 -2.57
CA LEU A 502 -2.90 -38.14 -3.51
C LEU A 502 -3.94 -39.02 -2.78
N VAL A 503 -5.22 -38.91 -3.12
CA VAL A 503 -6.25 -39.82 -2.59
C VAL A 503 -5.82 -41.27 -2.81
N GLY A 504 -5.91 -42.09 -1.75
CA GLY A 504 -5.43 -43.47 -1.74
C GLY A 504 -3.94 -43.65 -1.40
N PHE A 505 -3.18 -42.56 -1.24
CA PHE A 505 -1.77 -42.59 -0.86
C PHE A 505 -1.55 -42.11 0.58
N GLU A 506 -0.69 -42.81 1.31
CA GLU A 506 -0.33 -42.46 2.69
C GLU A 506 0.84 -41.48 2.78
N ARG A 507 1.60 -41.30 1.69
CA ARG A 507 2.76 -40.42 1.60
C ARG A 507 2.67 -39.48 0.39
N PRO A 508 3.22 -38.26 0.46
CA PRO A 508 3.36 -37.39 -0.70
C PRO A 508 4.10 -38.07 -1.85
N LEU A 509 3.95 -37.53 -3.06
CA LEU A 509 4.69 -38.01 -4.22
C LEU A 509 6.21 -37.93 -3.99
N PRO A 510 7.03 -38.83 -4.56
CA PRO A 510 8.47 -38.88 -4.30
C PRO A 510 9.22 -37.56 -4.47
N MET A 511 8.80 -36.69 -5.39
CA MET A 511 9.39 -35.35 -5.59
C MET A 511 9.28 -34.44 -4.36
N TRP A 512 8.32 -34.68 -3.47
CA TRP A 512 8.11 -33.94 -2.22
C TRP A 512 8.70 -34.63 -0.99
N LEU A 513 9.20 -35.85 -1.14
CA LEU A 513 9.84 -36.62 -0.07
C LEU A 513 11.34 -36.31 0.02
N GLY A 514 11.78 -35.12 -0.43
CA GLY A 514 13.17 -34.75 -0.66
C GLY A 514 14.20 -35.41 0.26
N ASN A 515 15.28 -35.91 -0.35
CA ASN A 515 16.47 -36.53 0.27
C ASN A 515 16.93 -35.83 1.55
#